data_AF-A0A836TT23-F1
#
_entry.id   AF-A0A836TT23-F1
#
_cell.length_a   1.000
_cell.length_b   1.000
_cell.length_c   1.000
_cell.angle_alpha   90.00
_cell.angle_beta   90.00
_cell.angle_gamma   90.00
#
_symmetry.space_group_name_H-M   'P 1'
#
loop_
_entity.id
_entity.type
_entity.pdbx_description
1 polymer ?
#
loop_
_entity_poly.entity_id
_entity_poly.type
_entity_poly.pdbx_seq_one_letter_code
_entity_poly.pdbx_strand_id
1 'polypeptide(L)' 'MQKVPVEWIDRAARVYHSNSDACKALGIAGGTFGRLCRQYGIETPFARQRSALSRARRAS' A
#
# COMPACT_ATOMS: atom_id res chain seq x y z
N MET A 1 12.19 12.29 -11.62
CA MET A 1 11.43 11.55 -10.58
C MET A 1 12.41 10.64 -9.85
N GLN A 2 12.70 10.90 -8.57
CA GLN A 2 13.56 10.03 -7.76
C GLN A 2 12.93 8.62 -7.75
N LYS A 3 13.70 7.58 -8.09
CA LYS A 3 13.22 6.20 -8.05
C LYS A 3 13.13 5.78 -6.59
N VAL A 4 11.92 5.71 -6.04
CA VAL A 4 11.70 5.09 -4.72
C VAL A 4 12.05 3.60 -4.85
N PRO A 5 12.95 3.06 -4.02
CA PRO A 5 13.28 1.65 -4.05
C PRO A 5 12.05 0.77 -3.78
N VAL A 6 11.95 -0.37 -4.45
CA VAL A 6 10.85 -1.35 -4.25
C VAL A 6 10.73 -1.76 -2.79
N GLU A 7 11.86 -1.90 -2.10
CA GLU A 7 11.93 -2.32 -0.70
C GLU A 7 11.28 -1.29 0.24
N TRP A 8 11.38 0.00 -0.10
CA TRP A 8 10.74 1.07 0.64
C TRP A 8 9.22 1.07 0.41
N ILE A 9 8.79 0.72 -0.81
CA ILE A 9 7.38 0.58 -1.16
C ILE A 9 6.76 -0.61 -0.43
N ASP A 10 7.44 -1.76 -0.37
CA ASP A 10 6.98 -2.95 0.38
C ASP A 10 6.90 -2.64 1.88
N ARG A 11 7.95 -2.04 2.47
CA ARG A 11 7.94 -1.64 3.88
C ARG A 11 6.81 -0.66 4.17
N ALA A 12 6.61 0.35 3.34
CA ALA A 12 5.53 1.31 3.51
C ALA A 12 4.15 0.65 3.43
N ALA A 13 3.96 -0.32 2.51
CA ALA A 13 2.71 -1.06 2.39
C ALA A 13 2.39 -1.93 3.61
N ARG A 14 3.43 -2.40 4.33
CA ARG A 14 3.27 -3.19 5.56
C ARG A 14 3.03 -2.33 6.79
N VAL A 15 3.81 -1.27 6.94
CA VAL A 15 3.85 -0.41 8.14
C VAL A 15 2.68 0.55 8.19
N TYR A 16 2.32 1.19 7.07
CA TYR A 16 1.28 2.21 7.08
C TYR A 16 -0.13 1.63 6.94
N HIS A 17 -1.09 2.30 7.57
CA HIS A 17 -2.49 1.87 7.56
C HIS A 17 -3.23 2.32 6.29
N SER A 18 -2.77 3.39 5.65
CA SER A 18 -3.39 3.96 4.45
C SER A 18 -2.37 4.27 3.35
N ASN A 19 -2.84 4.28 2.10
CA ASN A 19 -2.03 4.71 0.96
C ASN A 19 -1.58 6.18 1.09
N SER A 20 -2.38 7.03 1.74
CA SER A 20 -2.09 8.44 1.96
C SER A 20 -0.91 8.63 2.91
N ASP A 21 -0.84 7.85 3.99
CA ASP A 21 0.28 7.91 4.94
C ASP A 21 1.57 7.41 4.30
N ALA A 22 1.47 6.32 3.52
CA ALA A 22 2.60 5.82 2.74
C ALA A 22 3.10 6.86 1.71
N CYS A 23 2.19 7.60 1.04
CA CYS A 23 2.58 8.67 0.12
C CYS A 23 3.34 9.79 0.83
N LYS A 24 2.83 10.24 1.99
CA LYS A 24 3.47 11.28 2.81
C LYS A 24 4.85 10.86 3.30
N ALA A 25 4.98 9.64 3.80
CA ALA A 25 6.24 9.11 4.32
C ALA A 25 7.32 8.96 3.24
N LEU A 26 6.91 8.59 2.02
CA LEU A 26 7.82 8.44 0.88
C LEU A 26 8.03 9.75 0.11
N GLY A 27 7.35 10.83 0.48
CA GLY A 27 7.43 12.12 -0.22
C GLY A 27 6.92 12.05 -1.67
N ILE A 28 5.97 11.16 -1.97
CA ILE A 28 5.41 10.98 -3.31
C ILE A 28 3.98 11.54 -3.42
N ALA A 29 3.57 11.85 -4.65
CA ALA A 29 2.23 12.36 -4.91
C ALA A 29 1.15 11.31 -4.56
N GLY A 30 0.00 11.80 -4.08
CA GLY A 30 -1.17 10.98 -3.81
C GLY A 30 -1.61 10.22 -5.06
N GLY A 31 -1.71 8.89 -4.94
CA GLY A 31 -2.06 7.99 -6.04
C GLY A 31 -0.88 7.33 -6.75
N THR A 32 0.34 7.88 -6.63
CA THR A 32 1.55 7.22 -7.16
C THR A 32 1.83 5.90 -6.44
N PHE A 33 1.61 5.86 -5.12
CA PHE A 33 1.84 4.66 -4.31
C PHE A 33 1.06 3.45 -4.79
N GLY A 34 -0.25 3.59 -5.04
CA GLY A 34 -1.08 2.48 -5.53
C GLY A 34 -0.63 1.96 -6.90
N ARG A 35 -0.15 2.87 -7.78
CA ARG A 35 0.39 2.49 -9.08
C ARG A 35 1.71 1.71 -8.94
N LEU A 36 2.60 2.15 -8.05
CA LEU A 36 3.85 1.47 -7.74
C LEU A 36 3.59 0.09 -7.14
N CYS A 37 2.68 -0.01 -6.17
CA CYS A 37 2.30 -1.30 -5.60
C CYS A 37 1.80 -2.28 -6.67
N ARG A 38 0.93 -1.83 -7.59
CA ARG A 38 0.45 -2.66 -8.70
C ARG A 38 1.56 -3.06 -9.67
N GLN A 39 2.49 -2.15 -9.97
CA GLN A 39 3.62 -2.42 -10.85
C GLN A 39 4.59 -3.47 -10.27
N TYR A 40 4.80 -3.45 -8.96
CA TYR A 40 5.72 -4.36 -8.27
C TYR A 40 5.01 -5.59 -7.66
N GLY A 41 3.70 -5.74 -7.85
CA GLY A 41 2.93 -6.86 -7.28
C GLY A 41 2.79 -6.80 -5.74
N ILE A 42 2.96 -5.63 -5.13
CA ILE A 42 2.85 -5.43 -3.69
C ILE A 42 1.39 -5.18 -3.32
N GLU A 43 0.90 -5.87 -2.28
CA GLU A 43 -0.45 -5.64 -1.77
C GLU A 43 -0.53 -4.28 -1.05
N THR A 44 -1.48 -3.44 -1.44
CA THR A 44 -1.69 -2.13 -0.78
C THR A 44 -2.34 -2.29 0.60
N PRO A 45 -2.10 -1.35 1.55
CA PRO A 45 -2.80 -1.31 2.83
C PRO A 45 -4.34 -1.41 2.70
N PHE A 46 -4.90 -0.75 1.68
CA PHE A 46 -6.32 -0.79 1.38
C PHE A 46 -6.79 -2.18 0.93
N ALA A 47 -6.03 -2.84 0.05
CA ALA A 47 -6.32 -4.21 -0.37
C ALA A 47 -6.25 -5.18 0.81
N ARG A 48 -5.26 -5.02 1.69
CA ARG A 48 -5.12 -5.80 2.93
C ARG A 48 -6.33 -5.66 3.85
N GLN A 49 -6.78 -4.43 4.12
CA GLN A 49 -7.97 -4.16 4.91
C GLN A 49 -9.23 -4.77 4.29
N ARG A 50 -9.41 -4.60 2.98
CA ARG A 50 -10.57 -5.15 2.25
C ARG A 50 -10.59 -6.68 2.29
N SER A 51 -9.44 -7.32 2.15
CA SER A 51 -9.29 -8.78 2.30
C SER A 51 -9.61 -9.22 3.72
N ALA A 52 -9.12 -8.51 4.74
CA ALA A 52 -9.42 -8.80 6.14
C ALA A 52 -10.92 -8.68 6.46
N LEU A 53 -11.57 -7.62 5.99
CA LEU A 53 -13.03 -7.43 6.11
C LEU A 53 -13.82 -8.51 5.39
N SER A 54 -13.39 -8.90 4.18
CA SER A 54 -14.05 -9.96 3.42
C SER A 54 -13.90 -11.32 4.10
N ARG A 55 -12.75 -11.57 4.74
CA ARG A 55 -12.49 -12.79 5.50
C ARG A 55 -13.31 -12.85 6.79
N ALA A 56 -13.43 -11.72 7.49
CA ALA A 56 -14.29 -11.60 8.67
C ALA A 56 -15.76 -11.88 8.33
N ARG A 57 -16.26 -11.32 7.22
CA ARG A 57 -17.63 -11.56 6.74
C ARG A 57 -17.95 -13.01 6.35
N ARG A 58 -16.95 -13.80 5.93
CA ARG A 58 -17.14 -15.23 5.59
C ARG A 58 -17.06 -16.14 6.81
N ALA A 59 -16.56 -15.63 7.94
CA ALA A 59 -16.45 -16.38 9.19
C ALA A 59 -17.63 -16.12 10.14
N SER A 60 -18.61 -15.30 9.72
CA SER A 60 -19.87 -15.00 10.42
C SER A 60 -21.02 -15.74 9.73
#